data_AF-A0A7V3FVF2-F1
#
_entry.id   AF-A0A7V3FVF2-F1
#
_cell.length_a   1.000
_cell.length_b   1.000
_cell.length_c   1.000
_cell.angle_alpha   90.00
_cell.angle_beta   90.00
_cell.angle_gamma   90.00
#
_symmetry.space_group_name_H-M   'P 1'
#
loop_
_entity.id
_entity.type
_entity.pdbx_description
1 polymer ?
#
loop_
_entity_poly.entity_id
_entity_poly.type
_entity_poly.pdbx_seq_one_letter_code
_entity_poly.pdbx_strand_id
1 'polypeptide(L)'
;MKTFNVPEFYRSPIISAVKSFRKVQDPRKKDNSPTVLDFGPVKYYIARHFGFCYGVENAIEIAFKALDENPGKRIFLLSQMIHNPEVNKDLTERGVLFLQDTHGEQLISFDTLTPDDIVIIPAFGAPLNILELLEKKGIQTEKYNTTCPFVERVWKKSEQIGKTNHTIIIHGKYNHEETRSTFSRSSLHSKAVVLRDLEEAKTLASFILDSKSQQEFEKAFAGKFSEGFDIKKDFEKVGVINQTTMLASETEEIANYFKSVMEQKFGGSEIKNHFADTHDTLC
;
A
#
# COMPACT_ATOMS: atom_id res chain seq x y z
N MET A 1 -9.94 -9.31 -19.69
CA MET A 1 -8.91 -8.61 -18.89
C MET A 1 -8.91 -7.16 -19.34
N LYS A 2 -8.95 -6.18 -18.42
CA LYS A 2 -9.03 -4.75 -18.75
C LYS A 2 -7.82 -4.35 -19.61
N THR A 3 -8.07 -3.55 -20.65
CA THR A 3 -7.01 -2.88 -21.43
C THR A 3 -6.98 -1.44 -20.98
N PHE A 4 -5.81 -0.93 -20.64
CA PHE A 4 -5.65 0.45 -20.19
C PHE A 4 -5.26 1.39 -21.34
N ASN A 5 -5.74 2.62 -21.27
CA ASN A 5 -5.33 3.72 -22.15
C ASN A 5 -4.14 4.48 -21.54
N VAL A 6 -3.03 3.77 -21.34
CA VAL A 6 -1.75 4.37 -20.94
C VAL A 6 -1.11 5.05 -22.17
N PRO A 7 -0.55 6.28 -22.02
CA PRO A 7 0.11 7.00 -23.11
C PRO A 7 1.11 6.15 -23.90
N GLU A 8 1.14 6.33 -25.21
CA GLU A 8 1.89 5.47 -26.12
C GLU A 8 3.41 5.55 -25.87
N PHE A 9 3.92 6.70 -25.44
CA PHE A 9 5.33 6.89 -25.11
C PHE A 9 5.83 6.08 -23.89
N TYR A 10 4.92 5.54 -23.06
CA TYR A 10 5.28 4.56 -22.02
C TYR A 10 5.31 3.12 -22.53
N ARG A 11 4.84 2.85 -23.76
CA ARG A 11 4.76 1.50 -24.32
C ARG A 11 6.02 1.18 -25.09
N SER A 12 6.62 0.02 -24.79
CA SER A 12 7.72 -0.54 -25.57
C SER A 12 7.22 -1.68 -26.46
N PRO A 13 7.49 -1.67 -27.78
CA PRO A 13 7.07 -2.74 -28.68
C PRO A 13 7.74 -4.08 -28.34
N ILE A 14 9.01 -4.05 -27.92
CA ILE A 14 9.75 -5.24 -27.50
C ILE A 14 9.12 -5.85 -26.24
N ILE A 15 8.87 -5.02 -25.22
CA ILE A 15 8.25 -5.48 -23.97
C ILE A 15 6.85 -6.01 -24.22
N SER A 16 6.07 -5.34 -25.07
CA SER A 16 4.72 -5.79 -25.46
C SER A 16 4.75 -7.16 -26.13
N ALA A 17 5.71 -7.41 -27.02
CA ALA A 17 5.88 -8.70 -27.68
C ALA A 17 6.26 -9.80 -26.67
N VAL A 18 7.22 -9.53 -25.78
CA VAL A 18 7.64 -10.47 -24.73
C VAL A 18 6.49 -10.83 -23.80
N LYS A 19 5.74 -9.82 -23.30
CA LYS A 19 4.57 -10.04 -22.44
C LYS A 19 3.48 -10.84 -23.15
N SER A 20 3.23 -10.57 -24.43
CA SER A 20 2.21 -11.27 -25.23
C SER A 20 2.58 -12.74 -25.45
N PHE A 21 3.84 -13.01 -25.82
CA PHE A 21 4.37 -14.38 -25.94
C PHE A 21 4.21 -15.16 -24.63
N ARG A 22 4.63 -14.55 -23.52
CA ARG A 22 4.56 -15.14 -22.18
C ARG A 22 3.13 -15.37 -21.67
N LYS A 23 2.17 -14.55 -22.09
CA LYS A 23 0.75 -14.68 -21.75
C LYS A 23 0.09 -15.87 -22.46
N VAL A 24 0.49 -16.17 -23.70
CA VAL A 24 -0.04 -17.32 -24.44
C VAL A 24 0.46 -18.63 -23.83
N GLN A 25 1.74 -18.70 -23.45
CA GLN A 25 2.34 -19.92 -22.90
C GLN A 25 1.93 -20.20 -21.45
N ASP A 26 1.86 -19.16 -20.61
CA ASP A 26 1.52 -19.29 -19.20
C ASP A 26 0.54 -18.17 -18.80
N PRO A 27 -0.77 -18.33 -19.07
CA PRO A 27 -1.76 -17.29 -18.82
C PRO A 27 -1.99 -17.03 -17.31
N ARG A 28 -1.64 -17.99 -16.45
CA ARG A 28 -1.82 -17.91 -15.00
C ARG A 28 -0.58 -17.42 -14.24
N LYS A 29 0.51 -17.12 -14.95
CA LYS A 29 1.76 -16.62 -14.36
C LYS A 29 2.35 -17.53 -13.28
N LYS A 30 2.24 -18.85 -13.47
CA LYS A 30 2.80 -19.85 -12.56
C LYS A 30 4.30 -20.04 -12.73
N ASP A 31 4.79 -19.86 -13.96
CA ASP A 31 6.20 -20.00 -14.27
C ASP A 31 6.92 -18.66 -14.05
N ASN A 32 7.72 -18.61 -12.98
CA ASN A 32 8.50 -17.42 -12.59
C ASN A 32 9.85 -17.33 -13.31
N SER A 33 10.19 -18.27 -14.19
CA SER A 33 11.43 -18.20 -14.95
C SER A 33 11.49 -16.96 -15.85
N PRO A 34 12.68 -16.37 -16.02
CA PRO A 34 12.86 -15.25 -16.94
C PRO A 34 12.62 -15.69 -18.38
N THR A 35 12.16 -14.76 -19.21
CA THR A 35 12.15 -14.94 -20.66
C THR A 35 13.57 -14.71 -21.18
N VAL A 36 14.13 -15.69 -21.89
CA VAL A 36 15.46 -15.57 -22.48
C VAL A 36 15.34 -15.10 -23.92
N LEU A 37 15.93 -13.96 -24.24
CA LEU A 37 16.15 -13.52 -25.62
C LEU A 37 17.59 -13.88 -26.01
N ASP A 38 17.73 -14.88 -26.86
CA ASP A 38 19.02 -15.45 -27.27
C ASP A 38 19.44 -14.90 -28.63
N PHE A 39 20.54 -14.14 -28.67
CA PHE A 39 21.13 -13.58 -29.88
C PHE A 39 22.47 -14.26 -30.22
N GLY A 40 22.75 -15.44 -29.66
CA GLY A 40 24.00 -16.18 -29.84
C GLY A 40 25.07 -15.76 -28.83
N PRO A 41 26.01 -14.86 -29.15
CA PRO A 41 27.06 -14.43 -28.21
C PRO A 41 26.53 -13.70 -26.96
N VAL A 42 25.31 -13.18 -27.01
CA VAL A 42 24.67 -12.43 -25.91
C VAL A 42 23.27 -12.97 -25.68
N LYS A 43 22.92 -13.16 -24.40
CA LYS A 43 21.57 -13.52 -23.97
C LYS A 43 21.04 -12.48 -22.99
N TYR A 44 19.79 -12.06 -23.18
CA TYR A 44 19.09 -11.19 -22.26
C TYR A 44 18.08 -12.00 -21.46
N TYR A 45 18.13 -11.84 -20.13
CA TYR A 45 17.18 -12.47 -19.22
C TYR A 45 16.20 -11.40 -18.74
N ILE A 46 14.96 -11.50 -19.23
CA ILE A 46 13.89 -10.59 -18.84
C ILE A 46 13.07 -11.27 -17.75
N ALA A 47 13.00 -10.66 -16.57
CA ALA A 47 12.22 -11.19 -15.44
C ALA A 47 10.78 -11.53 -15.86
N ARG A 48 10.15 -12.52 -15.22
CA ARG A 48 8.75 -12.87 -15.49
C ARG A 48 7.79 -11.70 -15.28
N HIS A 49 8.00 -10.96 -14.20
CA HIS A 49 7.18 -9.81 -13.79
C HIS A 49 8.02 -8.55 -13.88
N PHE A 50 7.61 -7.60 -14.72
CA PHE A 50 8.34 -6.35 -14.96
C PHE A 50 7.44 -5.29 -15.61
N GLY A 51 7.87 -4.02 -15.49
CA GLY A 51 7.13 -2.85 -15.98
C GLY A 51 5.94 -2.50 -15.09
N PHE A 52 5.00 -1.70 -15.61
CA PHE A 52 3.83 -1.28 -14.84
C PHE A 52 2.94 -2.47 -14.47
N CYS A 53 2.50 -2.48 -13.21
CA CYS A 53 1.47 -3.37 -12.72
C CYS A 53 0.08 -2.78 -13.01
N TYR A 54 -0.96 -3.59 -12.82
CA TYR A 54 -2.34 -3.16 -13.02
C TYR A 54 -2.68 -1.86 -12.27
N GLY A 55 -2.24 -1.73 -11.01
CA GLY A 55 -2.51 -0.55 -10.19
C GLY A 55 -1.88 0.72 -10.78
N VAL A 56 -0.66 0.61 -11.28
CA VAL A 56 0.06 1.73 -11.92
C VAL A 56 -0.59 2.11 -13.25
N GLU A 57 -0.92 1.14 -14.11
CA GLU A 57 -1.59 1.43 -15.39
C GLU A 57 -2.96 2.10 -15.15
N ASN A 58 -3.71 1.64 -14.15
CA ASN A 58 -4.99 2.23 -13.75
C ASN A 58 -4.82 3.67 -13.24
N ALA A 59 -3.80 3.92 -12.42
CA ALA A 59 -3.54 5.25 -11.88
C ALA A 59 -3.15 6.25 -12.98
N ILE A 60 -2.28 5.85 -13.90
CA ILE A 60 -1.90 6.68 -15.05
C ILE A 60 -3.13 7.01 -15.92
N GLU A 61 -3.95 6.01 -16.25
CA GLU A 61 -5.17 6.23 -17.05
C GLU A 61 -6.11 7.26 -16.39
N ILE A 62 -6.37 7.12 -15.09
CA ILE A 62 -7.28 8.03 -14.37
C ILE A 62 -6.67 9.43 -14.25
N ALA A 63 -5.36 9.55 -13.98
CA ALA A 63 -4.71 10.85 -13.84
C ALA A 63 -4.68 11.63 -15.17
N PHE A 64 -4.36 10.97 -16.28
CA PHE A 64 -4.41 11.62 -17.60
C PHE A 64 -5.84 11.97 -18.00
N LYS A 65 -6.82 11.11 -17.69
CA LYS A 65 -8.24 11.43 -17.85
C LYS A 65 -8.67 12.65 -17.03
N ALA A 66 -8.15 12.82 -15.81
CA ALA A 66 -8.41 13.99 -15.00
C ALA A 66 -7.89 15.28 -15.66
N LEU A 67 -6.75 15.23 -16.34
CA LEU A 67 -6.25 16.36 -17.12
C LEU A 67 -7.17 16.67 -18.31
N ASP A 68 -7.52 15.66 -19.09
CA ASP A 68 -8.32 15.82 -20.32
C ASP A 68 -9.75 16.31 -20.04
N GLU A 69 -10.36 15.85 -18.94
CA GLU A 69 -11.75 16.21 -18.57
C GLU A 69 -11.87 17.58 -17.88
N ASN A 70 -10.78 18.21 -17.46
CA ASN A 70 -10.81 19.46 -16.68
C ASN A 70 -9.91 20.55 -17.29
N PRO A 71 -10.10 20.91 -18.58
CA PRO A 71 -9.28 21.92 -19.23
C PRO A 71 -9.40 23.27 -18.50
N GLY A 72 -8.24 23.89 -18.23
CA GLY A 72 -8.15 25.21 -17.58
C GLY A 72 -8.37 25.21 -16.06
N LYS A 73 -8.67 24.07 -15.44
CA LYS A 73 -8.73 23.97 -13.97
C LYS A 73 -7.35 23.76 -13.36
N ARG A 74 -7.18 24.19 -12.10
CA ARG A 74 -6.03 23.78 -11.29
C ARG A 74 -6.21 22.32 -10.89
N ILE A 75 -5.18 21.52 -11.16
CA ILE A 75 -5.19 20.09 -10.85
C ILE A 75 -4.02 19.81 -9.91
N PHE A 76 -4.35 19.18 -8.80
CA PHE A 76 -3.43 18.80 -7.76
C PHE A 76 -3.37 17.29 -7.65
N LEU A 77 -2.18 16.79 -7.38
CA LEU A 77 -1.96 15.45 -6.86
C LEU A 77 -1.64 15.59 -5.36
N LEU A 78 -2.29 14.77 -4.52
CA LEU A 78 -2.06 14.87 -3.08
C LEU A 78 -0.58 14.67 -2.72
N SER A 79 0.04 13.65 -3.31
CA SER A 79 1.49 13.41 -3.32
C SER A 79 1.88 12.85 -4.68
N GLN A 80 3.09 12.30 -4.83
CA GLN A 80 3.47 11.60 -6.07
C GLN A 80 2.43 10.55 -6.45
N MET A 81 2.03 10.50 -7.72
CA MET A 81 1.03 9.53 -8.17
C MET A 81 1.53 8.08 -7.94
N ILE A 82 2.81 7.89 -8.26
CA ILE A 82 3.63 6.69 -8.05
C ILE A 82 5.07 7.16 -7.81
N HIS A 83 5.93 6.34 -7.20
CA HIS A 83 7.35 6.66 -7.04
C HIS A 83 8.17 6.44 -8.33
N ASN A 84 7.78 7.12 -9.40
CA ASN A 84 8.48 7.15 -10.68
C ASN A 84 8.74 8.62 -11.08
N PRO A 85 10.00 9.09 -11.07
CA PRO A 85 10.33 10.48 -11.37
C PRO A 85 9.87 10.94 -12.76
N GLU A 86 10.02 10.10 -13.80
CA GLU A 86 9.65 10.45 -15.17
C GLU A 86 8.13 10.65 -15.30
N VAL A 87 7.33 9.74 -14.73
CA VAL A 87 5.87 9.86 -14.78
C VAL A 87 5.38 11.10 -14.01
N ASN A 88 5.97 11.40 -12.85
CA ASN A 88 5.63 12.62 -12.11
C ASN A 88 6.05 13.87 -12.87
N LYS A 89 7.21 13.85 -13.53
CA LYS A 89 7.70 14.95 -14.38
C LYS A 89 6.71 15.22 -15.52
N ASP A 90 6.28 14.18 -16.24
CA ASP A 90 5.30 14.31 -17.33
C ASP A 90 3.99 14.95 -16.88
N LEU A 91 3.54 14.65 -15.65
CA LEU A 91 2.35 15.27 -15.05
C LEU A 91 2.59 16.74 -14.69
N THR A 92 3.76 17.07 -14.12
CA THR A 92 4.12 18.46 -13.81
C THR A 92 4.29 19.33 -15.05
N GLU A 93 4.85 18.80 -16.13
CA GLU A 93 4.96 19.49 -17.43
C GLU A 93 3.60 19.80 -18.05
N ARG A 94 2.55 19.07 -17.62
CA ARG A 94 1.14 19.30 -17.99
C ARG A 94 0.40 20.20 -17.00
N GLY A 95 1.08 20.78 -16.02
CA GLY A 95 0.52 21.74 -15.07
C GLY A 95 -0.05 21.13 -13.79
N VAL A 96 0.15 19.84 -13.51
CA VAL A 96 -0.22 19.25 -12.22
C VAL A 96 0.75 19.71 -11.14
N LEU A 97 0.22 20.07 -9.96
CA LEU A 97 1.00 20.45 -8.79
C LEU A 97 0.86 19.41 -7.66
N PHE A 98 1.89 19.24 -6.84
CA PHE A 98 1.84 18.36 -5.67
C PHE A 98 1.48 19.14 -4.40
N LEU A 99 0.52 18.65 -3.62
CA LEU A 99 0.15 19.27 -2.33
C LEU A 99 1.12 18.91 -1.22
N GLN A 100 1.63 17.68 -1.24
CA GLN A 100 2.55 17.16 -0.25
C GLN A 100 3.72 16.42 -0.92
N ASP A 101 4.81 16.25 -0.19
CA ASP A 101 5.87 15.30 -0.54
C ASP A 101 5.49 13.86 -0.14
N THR A 102 6.41 12.91 -0.36
CA THR A 102 6.19 11.48 -0.03
C THR A 102 6.19 11.20 1.47
N HIS A 103 6.67 12.15 2.28
CA HIS A 103 6.65 12.13 3.75
C HIS A 103 5.45 12.89 4.34
N GLY A 104 4.58 13.46 3.49
CA GLY A 104 3.36 14.19 3.86
C GLY A 104 3.59 15.61 4.36
N GLU A 105 4.79 16.15 4.18
CA GLU A 105 5.04 17.57 4.39
C GLU A 105 4.33 18.36 3.30
N GLN A 106 3.64 19.44 3.68
CA GLN A 106 2.90 20.27 2.73
C GLN A 106 3.87 21.09 1.88
N LEU A 107 3.79 20.91 0.56
CA LEU A 107 4.45 21.75 -0.43
C LEU A 107 3.59 22.97 -0.77
N ILE A 108 2.27 22.79 -0.74
CA ILE A 108 1.27 23.83 -0.96
C ILE A 108 0.25 23.74 0.17
N SER A 109 -0.05 24.87 0.81
CA SER A 109 -1.04 24.90 1.88
C SER A 109 -2.43 24.50 1.36
N PHE A 110 -3.09 23.58 2.07
CA PHE A 110 -4.47 23.19 1.79
C PHE A 110 -5.47 24.38 1.89
N ASP A 111 -5.09 25.50 2.51
CA ASP A 111 -5.94 26.70 2.58
C ASP A 111 -6.05 27.45 1.25
N THR A 112 -5.15 27.18 0.30
CA THR A 112 -5.19 27.74 -1.05
C THR A 112 -6.15 26.98 -1.99
N LEU A 113 -6.73 25.89 -1.50
CA LEU A 113 -7.68 25.07 -2.25
C LEU A 113 -9.08 25.64 -2.20
N THR A 114 -9.77 25.53 -3.33
CA THR A 114 -11.15 25.97 -3.56
C THR A 114 -11.99 24.79 -4.05
N PRO A 115 -13.33 24.84 -3.92
CA PRO A 115 -14.21 23.77 -4.41
C PRO A 115 -14.09 23.50 -5.93
N ASP A 116 -13.57 24.46 -6.70
CA ASP A 116 -13.40 24.32 -8.16
C ASP A 116 -12.13 23.54 -8.54
N ASP A 117 -11.18 23.40 -7.62
CA ASP A 117 -9.92 22.69 -7.84
C ASP A 117 -10.13 21.17 -7.90
N ILE A 118 -9.30 20.48 -8.67
CA ILE A 118 -9.31 19.01 -8.77
C ILE A 118 -8.18 18.45 -7.93
N VAL A 119 -8.47 17.49 -7.05
CA VAL A 119 -7.45 16.77 -6.28
C VAL A 119 -7.51 15.28 -6.60
N ILE A 120 -6.41 14.77 -7.13
CA ILE A 120 -6.20 13.37 -7.48
C ILE A 120 -5.56 12.65 -6.28
N ILE A 121 -6.17 11.55 -5.84
CA ILE A 121 -5.62 10.70 -4.78
C ILE A 121 -4.64 9.70 -5.41
N PRO A 122 -3.40 9.55 -4.91
CA PRO A 122 -2.38 8.70 -5.51
C PRO A 122 -2.70 7.21 -5.36
N ALA A 123 -1.93 6.36 -6.04
CA ALA A 123 -2.17 4.92 -6.08
C ALA A 123 -2.06 4.24 -4.70
N PHE A 124 -1.38 4.90 -3.76
CA PHE A 124 -1.17 4.47 -2.39
C PHE A 124 -2.33 4.83 -1.44
N GLY A 125 -3.28 5.65 -1.91
CA GLY A 125 -4.37 6.17 -1.10
C GLY A 125 -4.05 7.45 -0.36
N ALA A 126 -4.93 7.83 0.56
CA ALA A 126 -4.79 9.00 1.43
C ALA A 126 -5.25 8.67 2.85
N PRO A 127 -4.68 9.31 3.89
CA PRO A 127 -5.22 9.24 5.25
C PRO A 127 -6.65 9.77 5.34
N LEU A 128 -7.48 9.17 6.20
CA LEU A 128 -8.90 9.53 6.34
C LEU A 128 -9.11 11.01 6.71
N ASN A 129 -8.28 11.58 7.57
CA ASN A 129 -8.37 12.99 7.96
C ASN A 129 -8.09 13.95 6.80
N ILE A 130 -7.28 13.54 5.81
CA ILE A 130 -7.02 14.34 4.61
C ILE A 130 -8.22 14.27 3.65
N LEU A 131 -8.83 13.09 3.50
CA LEU A 131 -10.06 12.95 2.71
C LEU A 131 -11.20 13.81 3.29
N GLU A 132 -11.38 13.76 4.62
CA GLU A 132 -12.38 14.58 5.31
C GLU A 132 -12.10 16.09 5.17
N LEU A 133 -10.82 16.49 5.22
CA LEU A 133 -10.42 17.89 4.99
C LEU A 133 -10.80 18.37 3.59
N LEU A 134 -10.53 17.55 2.56
CA LEU A 134 -10.86 17.88 1.16
C LEU A 134 -12.37 17.94 0.95
N GLU A 135 -13.12 16.99 1.52
CA GLU A 135 -14.59 16.98 1.47
C GLU A 135 -15.19 18.24 2.12
N LYS A 136 -14.69 18.64 3.29
CA LYS A 136 -15.11 19.89 3.97
C LYS A 136 -14.81 21.15 3.16
N LYS A 137 -13.82 21.10 2.27
CA LYS A 137 -13.52 22.19 1.31
C LYS A 137 -14.34 22.10 0.02
N GLY A 138 -15.28 21.17 -0.08
CA GLY A 138 -16.13 20.97 -1.26
C GLY A 138 -15.46 20.23 -2.42
N ILE A 139 -14.32 19.59 -2.18
CA ILE A 139 -13.55 18.87 -3.21
C ILE A 139 -13.89 17.39 -3.15
N GLN A 140 -14.57 16.90 -4.19
CA GLN A 140 -14.90 15.50 -4.36
C GLN A 140 -13.74 14.73 -5.00
N THR A 141 -13.25 13.71 -4.31
CA THR A 141 -12.03 12.98 -4.71
C THR A 141 -12.32 11.65 -5.39
N GLU A 142 -13.55 11.15 -5.30
CA GLU A 142 -13.97 9.81 -5.71
C GLU A 142 -13.75 9.59 -7.20
N LYS A 143 -14.01 10.61 -8.02
CA LYS A 143 -13.90 10.55 -9.47
C LYS A 143 -12.44 10.33 -9.94
N TYR A 144 -11.48 10.93 -9.24
CA TYR A 144 -10.05 10.85 -9.57
C TYR A 144 -9.25 10.22 -8.43
N ASN A 145 -9.84 9.22 -7.78
CA ASN A 145 -9.14 8.39 -6.82
C ASN A 145 -8.42 7.26 -7.57
N THR A 146 -7.09 7.29 -7.55
CA THR A 146 -6.26 6.30 -8.24
C THR A 146 -5.81 5.13 -7.38
N THR A 147 -6.29 5.05 -6.13
CA THR A 147 -5.91 4.01 -5.17
C THR A 147 -5.95 2.63 -5.83
N CYS A 148 -4.85 1.90 -5.70
CA CYS A 148 -4.72 0.57 -6.25
C CYS A 148 -5.75 -0.39 -5.62
N PRO A 149 -6.54 -1.16 -6.38
CA PRO A 149 -7.51 -2.10 -5.82
C PRO A 149 -6.89 -3.20 -4.93
N PHE A 150 -5.58 -3.45 -5.07
CA PHE A 150 -4.85 -4.36 -4.18
C PHE A 150 -4.59 -3.71 -2.81
N VAL A 151 -4.31 -2.41 -2.76
CA VAL A 151 -4.23 -1.63 -1.50
C VAL A 151 -5.61 -1.60 -0.82
N GLU A 152 -6.68 -1.37 -1.58
CA GLU A 152 -8.04 -1.43 -1.02
C GLU A 152 -8.40 -2.82 -0.47
N ARG A 153 -7.87 -3.90 -1.06
CA ARG A 153 -8.08 -5.26 -0.54
C ARG A 153 -7.45 -5.43 0.83
N VAL A 154 -6.23 -4.89 1.03
CA VAL A 154 -5.58 -4.84 2.35
C VAL A 154 -6.49 -4.12 3.36
N TRP A 155 -7.04 -2.97 2.99
CA TRP A 155 -7.93 -2.20 3.86
C TRP A 155 -9.20 -2.97 4.23
N LYS A 156 -9.84 -3.61 3.25
CA LYS A 156 -11.03 -4.45 3.47
C LYS A 156 -10.73 -5.61 4.41
N LYS A 157 -9.58 -6.27 4.24
CA LYS A 157 -9.16 -7.33 5.16
C LYS A 157 -8.91 -6.80 6.56
N SER A 158 -8.23 -5.66 6.68
CA SER A 158 -7.98 -5.00 7.96
C SER A 158 -9.28 -4.66 8.67
N GLU A 159 -10.27 -4.11 7.97
CA GLU A 159 -11.60 -3.82 8.54
C GLU A 159 -12.30 -5.12 8.97
N GLN A 160 -12.26 -6.16 8.14
CA GLN A 160 -12.90 -7.44 8.45
C GLN A 160 -12.34 -8.06 9.74
N ILE A 161 -11.02 -8.15 9.88
CA ILE A 161 -10.42 -8.75 11.07
C ILE A 161 -10.52 -7.81 12.27
N GLY A 162 -10.50 -6.49 12.04
CA GLY A 162 -10.72 -5.48 13.08
C GLY A 162 -12.10 -5.61 13.73
N LYS A 163 -13.17 -5.88 12.95
CA LYS A 163 -14.52 -6.18 13.48
C LYS A 163 -14.60 -7.43 14.36
N THR A 164 -13.56 -8.26 14.35
CA THR A 164 -13.43 -9.45 15.22
C THR A 164 -12.40 -9.25 16.34
N ASN A 165 -12.07 -7.99 16.64
CA ASN A 165 -11.13 -7.54 17.67
C ASN A 165 -9.70 -8.05 17.49
N HIS A 166 -9.27 -8.29 16.25
CA HIS A 166 -7.85 -8.53 15.97
C HIS A 166 -7.11 -7.20 15.92
N THR A 167 -6.02 -7.09 16.67
CA THR A 167 -5.04 -6.04 16.47
C THR A 167 -4.35 -6.23 15.12
N ILE A 168 -4.26 -5.12 14.38
CA ILE A 168 -3.71 -5.09 13.04
C ILE A 168 -2.21 -4.81 13.13
N ILE A 169 -1.40 -5.79 12.79
CA ILE A 169 0.04 -5.63 12.64
C ILE A 169 0.31 -5.27 11.18
N ILE A 170 0.76 -4.05 10.93
CA ILE A 170 1.02 -3.55 9.58
C ILE A 170 2.51 -3.72 9.28
N HIS A 171 2.84 -4.64 8.38
CA HIS A 171 4.20 -4.76 7.86
C HIS A 171 4.44 -3.68 6.80
N GLY A 172 5.16 -2.63 7.18
CA GLY A 172 5.35 -1.44 6.34
C GLY A 172 6.33 -0.43 6.92
N LYS A 173 6.75 0.51 6.08
CA LYS A 173 7.57 1.64 6.51
C LYS A 173 6.66 2.72 7.08
N TYR A 174 6.72 2.96 8.39
CA TYR A 174 5.82 3.89 9.10
C TYR A 174 5.57 5.24 8.40
N ASN A 175 6.62 5.89 7.89
CA ASN A 175 6.50 7.21 7.24
C ASN A 175 6.02 7.15 5.78
N HIS A 176 5.85 5.97 5.19
CA HIS A 176 5.42 5.83 3.81
C HIS A 176 3.92 6.17 3.67
N GLU A 177 3.55 6.84 2.58
CA GLU A 177 2.16 7.27 2.31
C GLU A 177 1.15 6.12 2.34
N GLU A 178 1.47 4.97 1.72
CA GLU A 178 0.61 3.77 1.78
C GLU A 178 0.37 3.31 3.22
N THR A 179 1.43 3.33 4.04
CA THR A 179 1.37 2.86 5.44
C THR A 179 0.56 3.82 6.29
N ARG A 180 0.69 5.13 6.09
CA ARG A 180 -0.13 6.13 6.79
C ARG A 180 -1.60 6.02 6.39
N SER A 181 -1.90 5.81 5.10
CA SER A 181 -3.27 5.60 4.64
C SER A 181 -3.86 4.32 5.26
N THR A 182 -3.14 3.20 5.17
CA THR A 182 -3.55 1.92 5.75
C THR A 182 -3.74 2.02 7.25
N PHE A 183 -2.81 2.64 7.97
CA PHE A 183 -2.88 2.82 9.42
C PHE A 183 -4.10 3.67 9.82
N SER A 184 -4.38 4.77 9.12
CA SER A 184 -5.55 5.61 9.40
C SER A 184 -6.88 4.86 9.27
N ARG A 185 -6.97 3.94 8.30
CA ARG A 185 -8.15 3.10 8.08
C ARG A 185 -8.24 1.95 9.08
N SER A 186 -7.11 1.31 9.36
CA SER A 186 -7.03 0.19 10.31
C SER A 186 -7.45 0.65 11.72
N SER A 187 -6.93 1.81 12.14
CA SER A 187 -7.18 2.40 13.47
C SER A 187 -8.63 2.84 13.72
N LEU A 188 -9.46 2.90 12.66
CA LEU A 188 -10.89 3.18 12.79
C LEU A 188 -11.67 1.97 13.35
N HIS A 189 -11.20 0.76 13.07
CA HIS A 189 -11.93 -0.48 13.36
C HIS A 189 -11.29 -1.34 14.45
N SER A 190 -9.98 -1.21 14.66
CA SER A 190 -9.25 -1.94 15.70
C SER A 190 -7.93 -1.24 16.01
N LYS A 191 -7.25 -1.70 17.05
CA LYS A 191 -5.90 -1.26 17.37
C LYS A 191 -4.94 -1.69 16.28
N ALA A 192 -3.95 -0.86 16.00
CA ALA A 192 -2.96 -1.10 14.96
C ALA A 192 -1.56 -0.78 15.45
N VAL A 193 -0.57 -1.52 14.95
CA VAL A 193 0.85 -1.27 15.17
C VAL A 193 1.62 -1.52 13.89
N VAL A 194 2.57 -0.64 13.55
CA VAL A 194 3.41 -0.74 12.37
C VAL A 194 4.77 -1.30 12.76
N LEU A 195 5.27 -2.25 11.97
CA LEU A 195 6.64 -2.74 12.05
C LEU A 195 7.27 -2.80 10.65
N ARG A 196 8.59 -2.61 10.59
CA ARG A 196 9.33 -2.56 9.33
C ARG A 196 9.83 -3.93 8.85
N ASP A 197 10.22 -4.80 9.77
CA ASP A 197 10.96 -6.02 9.46
C ASP A 197 10.83 -7.08 10.57
N LEU A 198 11.47 -8.23 10.37
CA LEU A 198 11.46 -9.35 11.31
C LEU A 198 12.09 -9.00 12.67
N GLU A 199 13.04 -8.07 12.73
CA GLU A 199 13.67 -7.67 14.00
C GLU A 199 12.72 -6.82 14.85
N GLU A 200 11.98 -5.90 14.22
CA GLU A 200 10.87 -5.21 14.90
C GLU A 200 9.74 -6.19 15.27
N ALA A 201 9.49 -7.23 14.47
CA ALA A 201 8.52 -8.29 14.81
C ALA A 201 8.93 -9.09 16.06
N LYS A 202 10.21 -9.49 16.18
CA LYS A 202 10.76 -10.13 17.38
C LYS A 202 10.66 -9.21 18.60
N THR A 203 10.93 -7.92 18.40
CA THR A 203 10.78 -6.92 19.46
C THR A 203 9.33 -6.82 19.91
N LEU A 204 8.37 -6.76 18.99
CA LEU A 204 6.94 -6.75 19.30
C LEU A 204 6.50 -8.02 20.04
N ALA A 205 6.96 -9.19 19.59
CA ALA A 205 6.64 -10.48 20.21
C ALA A 205 7.08 -10.57 21.68
N SER A 206 8.20 -9.91 22.06
CA SER A 206 8.59 -9.84 23.47
C SER A 206 7.57 -9.10 24.35
N PHE A 207 6.78 -8.17 23.82
CA PHE A 207 5.66 -7.56 24.55
C PHE A 207 4.40 -8.43 24.59
N ILE A 208 4.31 -9.42 23.70
CA ILE A 208 3.20 -10.38 23.65
C ILE A 208 3.42 -11.51 24.67
N LEU A 209 4.66 -12.01 24.76
CA LEU A 209 5.06 -13.17 25.55
C LEU A 209 5.65 -12.82 26.92
N ASP A 210 6.45 -11.77 27.01
CA ASP A 210 7.17 -11.42 28.24
C ASP A 210 6.39 -10.39 29.06
N SER A 211 6.73 -10.28 30.35
CA SER A 211 6.17 -9.27 31.26
C SER A 211 6.83 -7.89 31.10
N LYS A 212 6.99 -7.41 29.85
CA LYS A 212 7.50 -6.06 29.57
C LYS A 212 6.46 -5.00 29.92
N SER A 213 6.92 -3.81 30.26
CA SER A 213 6.04 -2.71 30.64
C SER A 213 5.44 -1.98 29.43
N GLN A 214 4.27 -1.37 29.64
CA GLN A 214 3.63 -0.48 28.66
C GLN A 214 4.57 0.67 28.23
N GLN A 215 5.35 1.24 29.16
CA GLN A 215 6.28 2.34 28.87
C GLN A 215 7.41 1.91 27.92
N GLU A 216 7.91 0.68 28.05
CA GLU A 216 8.91 0.15 27.12
C GLU A 216 8.35 -0.05 25.72
N PHE A 217 7.09 -0.49 25.61
CA PHE A 217 6.39 -0.62 24.34
C PHE A 217 6.23 0.74 23.65
N GLU A 218 5.73 1.73 24.39
CA GLU A 218 5.52 3.10 23.88
C GLU A 218 6.82 3.73 23.38
N LYS A 219 7.94 3.45 24.05
CA LYS A 219 9.27 3.89 23.61
C LYS A 219 9.74 3.15 22.35
N ALA A 220 9.58 1.83 22.30
CA ALA A 220 10.06 1.01 21.18
C ALA A 220 9.26 1.29 19.89
N PHE A 221 7.96 1.52 20.00
CA PHE A 221 7.05 1.74 18.89
C PHE A 221 6.52 3.18 18.84
N ALA A 222 7.28 4.16 19.34
CA ALA A 222 6.84 5.56 19.42
C ALA A 222 6.28 6.06 18.07
N GLY A 223 5.04 6.53 18.08
CA GLY A 223 4.30 6.99 16.91
C GLY A 223 3.76 5.88 15.99
N LYS A 224 4.19 4.63 16.15
CA LYS A 224 3.85 3.51 15.26
C LYS A 224 2.63 2.69 15.70
N PHE A 225 1.89 3.11 16.74
CA PHE A 225 0.71 2.39 17.23
C PHE A 225 -0.48 3.32 17.45
N SER A 226 -1.70 2.77 17.40
CA SER A 226 -2.95 3.52 17.55
C SER A 226 -3.12 4.06 18.97
N GLU A 227 -3.76 5.22 19.14
CA GLU A 227 -4.00 5.83 20.45
C GLU A 227 -4.68 4.86 21.45
N GLY A 228 -4.28 4.92 22.73
CA GLY A 228 -4.86 4.13 23.82
C GLY A 228 -4.63 2.62 23.67
N PHE A 229 -3.50 2.21 23.11
CA PHE A 229 -3.09 0.80 22.99
C PHE A 229 -2.67 0.24 24.35
N ASP A 230 -3.24 -0.89 24.74
CA ASP A 230 -2.98 -1.61 25.99
C ASP A 230 -2.38 -2.99 25.67
N ILE A 231 -1.07 -3.15 25.88
CA ILE A 231 -0.36 -4.38 25.52
C ILE A 231 -0.92 -5.65 26.20
N LYS A 232 -1.65 -5.51 27.31
CA LYS A 232 -2.23 -6.65 28.02
C LYS A 232 -3.51 -7.16 27.36
N LYS A 233 -4.24 -6.29 26.68
CA LYS A 233 -5.54 -6.59 26.06
C LYS A 233 -5.45 -6.72 24.55
N ASP A 234 -4.70 -5.82 23.93
CA ASP A 234 -4.73 -5.66 22.48
C ASP A 234 -3.88 -6.74 21.77
N PHE A 235 -3.06 -7.51 22.48
CA PHE A 235 -2.39 -8.70 21.93
C PHE A 235 -3.09 -10.02 22.25
N GLU A 236 -4.40 -10.00 22.51
CA GLU A 236 -5.21 -11.23 22.58
C GLU A 236 -5.42 -11.84 21.20
N LYS A 237 -5.65 -11.02 20.17
CA LYS A 237 -5.85 -11.48 18.79
C LYS A 237 -5.07 -10.59 17.85
N VAL A 238 -4.35 -11.18 16.89
CA VAL A 238 -3.51 -10.43 15.94
C VAL A 238 -3.72 -10.89 14.51
N GLY A 239 -3.55 -9.98 13.55
CA GLY A 239 -3.43 -10.33 12.14
C GLY A 239 -2.40 -9.43 11.47
N VAL A 240 -1.57 -10.01 10.60
CA VAL A 240 -0.50 -9.28 9.90
C VAL A 240 -0.99 -8.88 8.52
N ILE A 241 -0.98 -7.60 8.18
CA ILE A 241 -1.30 -7.12 6.83
C ILE A 241 -0.05 -6.57 6.15
N ASN A 242 0.06 -6.79 4.84
CA ASN A 242 1.18 -6.27 4.05
C ASN A 242 0.94 -4.84 3.58
N GLN A 243 2.01 -4.22 3.10
CA GLN A 243 1.97 -3.08 2.19
C GLN A 243 2.57 -3.51 0.86
N THR A 244 2.10 -2.94 -0.25
CA THR A 244 2.58 -3.27 -1.60
C THR A 244 4.04 -2.86 -1.83
N THR A 245 4.59 -2.02 -0.95
CA THR A 245 6.00 -1.65 -0.92
C THR A 245 6.92 -2.64 -0.23
N MET A 246 6.38 -3.62 0.49
CA MET A 246 7.16 -4.65 1.19
C MET A 246 7.17 -5.95 0.39
N LEU A 247 8.21 -6.77 0.57
CA LEU A 247 8.25 -8.06 -0.11
C LEU A 247 7.17 -8.99 0.48
N ALA A 248 6.43 -9.66 -0.40
CA ALA A 248 5.40 -10.62 0.02
C ALA A 248 5.99 -11.74 0.88
N SER A 249 7.18 -12.25 0.51
CA SER A 249 7.90 -13.28 1.27
C SER A 249 8.30 -12.85 2.68
N GLU A 250 8.71 -11.59 2.86
CA GLU A 250 9.02 -11.04 4.20
C GLU A 250 7.75 -10.92 5.04
N THR A 251 6.64 -10.53 4.41
CA THR A 251 5.36 -10.46 5.14
C THR A 251 4.88 -11.85 5.56
N GLU A 252 5.01 -12.85 4.69
CA GLU A 252 4.69 -14.24 4.98
C GLU A 252 5.57 -14.78 6.12
N GLU A 253 6.87 -14.48 6.11
CA GLU A 253 7.78 -14.84 7.20
C GLU A 253 7.33 -14.22 8.54
N ILE A 254 7.01 -12.92 8.55
CA ILE A 254 6.52 -12.21 9.74
C ILE A 254 5.17 -12.77 10.21
N ALA A 255 4.24 -13.07 9.30
CA ALA A 255 2.95 -13.66 9.64
C ALA A 255 3.11 -15.04 10.28
N ASN A 256 3.96 -15.90 9.72
CA ASN A 256 4.28 -17.21 10.28
C ASN A 256 4.99 -17.11 11.64
N TYR A 257 5.85 -16.10 11.81
CA TYR A 257 6.48 -15.81 13.09
C TYR A 257 5.43 -15.43 14.16
N PHE A 258 4.52 -14.49 13.88
CA PHE A 258 3.47 -14.14 14.83
C PHE A 258 2.51 -15.29 15.10
N LYS A 259 2.19 -16.11 14.10
CA LYS A 259 1.41 -17.33 14.33
C LYS A 259 2.08 -18.23 15.37
N SER A 260 3.38 -18.47 15.24
CA SER A 260 4.16 -19.28 16.20
C SER A 260 4.18 -18.65 17.60
N VAL A 261 4.30 -17.32 17.69
CA VAL A 261 4.22 -16.56 18.96
C VAL A 261 2.86 -16.73 19.63
N MET A 262 1.77 -16.65 18.87
CA MET A 262 0.42 -16.83 19.41
C MET A 262 0.16 -18.29 19.82
N GLU A 263 0.70 -19.26 19.08
CA GLU A 263 0.66 -20.68 19.46
C GLU A 263 1.41 -20.93 20.78
N GLN A 264 2.56 -20.26 20.99
CA GLN A 264 3.29 -20.33 22.25
C GLN A 264 2.50 -19.73 23.43
N LYS A 265 1.78 -18.62 23.21
CA LYS A 265 1.02 -17.93 24.26
C LYS A 265 -0.28 -18.63 24.66
N PHE A 266 -1.06 -19.07 23.67
CA PHE A 266 -2.42 -19.57 23.87
C PHE A 266 -2.59 -21.08 23.64
N GLY A 267 -1.57 -21.74 23.09
CA GLY A 267 -1.62 -23.15 22.70
C GLY A 267 -2.14 -23.35 21.28
N GLY A 268 -1.62 -24.37 20.59
CA GLY A 268 -1.89 -24.62 19.17
C GLY A 268 -3.35 -24.96 18.83
N SER A 269 -4.14 -25.49 19.77
CA SER A 269 -5.56 -25.82 19.53
C SER A 269 -6.43 -24.57 19.36
N GLU A 270 -6.03 -23.44 19.94
CA GLU A 270 -6.80 -22.19 19.96
C GLU A 270 -6.32 -21.16 18.93
N ILE A 271 -5.32 -21.48 18.12
CA ILE A 271 -4.68 -20.49 17.23
C ILE A 271 -5.65 -19.78 16.29
N LYS A 272 -6.70 -20.46 15.83
CA LYS A 272 -7.74 -19.87 14.95
C LYS A 272 -8.54 -18.76 15.63
N ASN A 273 -8.56 -18.71 16.95
CA ASN A 273 -9.24 -17.68 17.74
C ASN A 273 -8.35 -16.46 18.02
N HIS A 274 -7.03 -16.60 17.83
CA HIS A 274 -6.01 -15.62 18.22
C HIS A 274 -5.16 -15.09 17.06
N PHE A 275 -5.18 -15.76 15.91
CA PHE A 275 -4.43 -15.34 14.72
C PHE A 275 -5.32 -15.35 13.47
N ALA A 276 -5.39 -14.22 12.78
CA ALA A 276 -6.09 -14.10 11.52
C ALA A 276 -5.16 -14.38 10.34
N ASP A 277 -5.57 -15.32 9.48
CA ASP A 277 -4.91 -15.57 8.19
C ASP A 277 -5.28 -14.48 7.18
N THR A 278 -4.27 -13.82 6.63
CA THR A 278 -4.32 -12.66 5.74
C THR A 278 -3.53 -12.87 4.45
N HIS A 279 -3.13 -14.11 4.10
CA HIS A 279 -2.33 -14.37 2.89
C HIS A 279 -2.99 -13.88 1.60
N ASP A 280 -4.32 -13.71 1.60
CA ASP A 280 -5.11 -13.16 0.49
C ASP A 280 -4.86 -11.67 0.20
N THR A 281 -4.12 -10.97 1.06
CA THR A 281 -3.74 -9.56 0.86
C THR A 281 -2.39 -9.37 0.17
N LEU A 282 -1.57 -10.43 0.07
CA LEU A 282 -0.26 -10.36 -0.57
C LEU A 282 -0.42 -10.06 -2.08
N CYS A 283 0.29 -9.02 -2.55
CA CYS A 283 0.29 -8.58 -3.94
C CYS A 283 1.54 -9.08 -4.68
#